data_AF-A0A7G2SD50-F1
#
_entry.id   AF-A0A7G2SD50-F1
#
_cell.length_a   1.000
_cell.length_b   1.000
_cell.length_c   1.000
_cell.angle_alpha   90.00
_cell.angle_beta   90.00
_cell.angle_gamma   90.00
#
_symmetry.space_group_name_H-M   'P 1'
#
loop_
_entity.id
_entity.type
_entity.pdbx_description
1 polymer ?
#
loop_
_entity_poly.entity_id
_entity_poly.type
_entity_poly.pdbx_seq_one_letter_code
_entity_poly.pdbx_strand_id
1 'polypeptide(L)'
;MPTKLITQPTSPRYQTIYEIIKTAITKNHLNYGTVLLEAPLAKLFNTSRVPVRQALQLLCEKQLITRFEGRGYLVNPNQQQIPPLRVSITREMLGTDQHRLLDTRLLSEKIYDQLHMTISNIILYGHYRLDEHIIADFFNVSRSVVREALKSLHIQGLIEKEPYGEWLAGPLTAKSVNENYEIRSVLEPVALKKNIVKLSVAELTEMSSRITQVQHHPDQINFQLIQQIEKDLHQTICNVSTFNEKMGNILIHAQSSILISQLLHQAIHVNDYHLMLNEHAQVFEALFYGSVNDAAQALEKHIQSAQKRSVDYLKVFSIIPEPHIAPYLERLT
;
A
#
# COMPACT_ATOMS: atom_id res chain seq x y z
N MET A 1 -0.50 -3.65 -28.45
CA MET A 1 -1.33 -2.42 -28.45
C MET A 1 -1.92 -2.26 -27.07
N PRO A 2 -1.39 -1.40 -26.20
CA PRO A 2 -1.91 -1.27 -24.84
C PRO A 2 -3.20 -0.46 -24.84
N THR A 3 -4.27 -1.08 -24.35
CA THR A 3 -5.59 -0.51 -24.12
C THR A 3 -5.45 0.70 -23.19
N LYS A 4 -5.74 1.90 -23.71
CA LYS A 4 -5.91 3.12 -22.89
C LYS A 4 -7.01 2.86 -21.86
N LEU A 5 -6.64 2.58 -20.62
CA LEU A 5 -7.53 2.72 -19.48
C LEU A 5 -7.88 4.20 -19.38
N ILE A 6 -9.10 4.54 -19.79
CA ILE A 6 -9.67 5.88 -19.67
C ILE A 6 -9.81 6.16 -18.17
N THR A 7 -8.81 6.83 -17.60
CA THR A 7 -8.90 7.42 -16.27
C THR A 7 -9.90 8.56 -16.36
N GLN A 8 -11.10 8.36 -15.80
CA GLN A 8 -12.03 9.47 -15.63
C GLN A 8 -11.33 10.56 -14.81
N PRO A 9 -11.41 11.84 -15.22
CA PRO A 9 -10.76 12.92 -14.49
C PRO A 9 -11.31 12.97 -13.06
N THR A 10 -10.42 12.80 -12.09
CA THR A 10 -10.76 12.98 -10.68
C THR A 10 -11.11 14.44 -10.45
N SER A 11 -12.38 14.72 -10.15
CA SER A 11 -12.85 16.08 -9.85
C SER A 11 -12.03 16.69 -8.70
N PRO A 12 -11.68 17.99 -8.76
CA PRO A 12 -11.00 18.68 -7.67
C PRO A 12 -11.66 18.43 -6.32
N ARG A 13 -10.85 18.20 -5.28
CA ARG A 13 -11.35 17.76 -3.95
C ARG A 13 -12.41 18.68 -3.34
N TYR A 14 -12.32 20.00 -3.55
CA TYR A 14 -13.34 20.94 -3.10
C TYR A 14 -14.69 20.73 -3.81
N GLN A 15 -14.68 20.30 -5.08
CA GLN A 15 -15.89 20.06 -5.87
C GLN A 15 -16.61 18.80 -5.38
N THR A 16 -15.87 17.76 -5.01
CA THR A 16 -16.43 16.58 -4.36
C THR A 16 -17.06 16.93 -3.01
N ILE A 17 -16.37 17.71 -2.18
CA ILE A 17 -16.92 18.17 -0.88
C ILE A 17 -18.17 19.01 -1.09
N TYR A 18 -18.15 19.91 -2.08
CA TYR A 18 -19.29 20.73 -2.49
C TYR A 18 -20.50 19.87 -2.86
N GLU A 19 -20.35 18.91 -3.77
CA GLU A 19 -21.48 18.08 -4.22
C GLU A 19 -22.02 17.19 -3.10
N ILE A 20 -21.17 16.70 -2.20
CA ILE A 20 -21.62 15.88 -1.05
C ILE A 20 -22.44 16.71 -0.07
N ILE A 21 -21.93 17.88 0.35
CA ILE A 21 -22.67 18.75 1.28
C ILE A 21 -23.95 19.27 0.60
N LYS A 22 -23.88 19.68 -0.66
CA LYS A 22 -25.05 20.09 -1.45
C LYS A 22 -26.10 18.99 -1.49
N THR A 23 -25.70 17.76 -1.82
CA THR A 23 -26.60 16.60 -1.87
C THR A 23 -27.25 16.37 -0.52
N ALA A 24 -26.47 16.43 0.57
CA ALA A 24 -26.97 16.26 1.93
C ALA A 24 -27.98 17.35 2.33
N ILE A 25 -27.77 18.61 1.91
CA ILE A 25 -28.74 19.69 2.10
C ILE A 25 -29.99 19.44 1.26
N THR A 26 -29.85 19.13 -0.04
CA THR A 26 -31.00 18.96 -0.94
C THR A 26 -31.84 17.72 -0.63
N LYS A 27 -31.24 16.66 -0.07
CA LYS A 27 -31.93 15.45 0.40
C LYS A 27 -32.44 15.59 1.84
N ASN A 28 -32.33 16.77 2.45
CA ASN A 28 -32.72 17.03 3.84
C ASN A 28 -32.04 16.13 4.89
N HIS A 29 -30.82 15.63 4.62
CA HIS A 29 -30.01 14.93 5.62
C HIS A 29 -29.30 15.90 6.57
N LEU A 30 -29.01 17.12 6.10
CA LEU A 30 -28.58 18.23 6.93
C LEU A 30 -29.77 19.15 7.21
N ASN A 31 -30.21 19.18 8.47
CA ASN A 31 -31.30 20.04 8.91
C ASN A 31 -30.96 21.52 8.70
N TYR A 32 -31.96 22.32 8.33
CA TYR A 32 -31.78 23.76 8.26
C TYR A 32 -31.45 24.32 9.66
N GLY A 33 -30.57 25.30 9.70
CA GLY A 33 -29.97 25.78 10.94
C GLY A 33 -28.70 25.02 11.36
N THR A 34 -28.32 23.90 10.73
CA THR A 34 -27.09 23.18 11.10
C THR A 34 -25.85 24.04 10.86
N VAL A 35 -25.00 24.16 11.88
CA VAL A 35 -23.76 24.93 11.83
C VAL A 35 -22.63 24.10 11.21
N LEU A 36 -22.09 24.58 10.09
CA LEU A 36 -20.97 24.00 9.36
C LEU A 36 -19.68 24.74 9.70
N LEU A 37 -18.68 24.01 10.21
CA LEU A 37 -17.37 24.54 10.59
C LEU A 37 -16.26 23.87 9.78
N GLU A 38 -15.24 24.64 9.38
CA GLU A 38 -14.12 24.14 8.57
C GLU A 38 -13.38 22.98 9.24
N ALA A 39 -13.05 23.10 10.53
CA ALA A 39 -12.19 22.12 11.20
C ALA A 39 -12.87 20.75 11.41
N PRO A 40 -14.12 20.66 11.90
CA PRO A 40 -14.87 19.40 11.96
C PRO A 40 -15.06 18.76 10.59
N LEU A 41 -15.44 19.54 9.57
CA LEU A 41 -15.61 19.03 8.22
C LEU A 41 -14.29 18.55 7.60
N ALA A 42 -13.18 19.28 7.83
CA ALA A 42 -11.86 18.86 7.39
C ALA A 42 -11.45 17.51 7.99
N LYS A 43 -11.73 17.31 9.29
CA LYS A 43 -11.53 16.02 9.96
C LYS A 43 -12.44 14.93 9.38
N LEU A 44 -13.71 15.25 9.12
CA LEU A 44 -14.70 14.30 8.58
C LEU A 44 -14.34 13.83 7.16
N PHE A 45 -13.89 14.74 6.30
CA PHE A 45 -13.44 14.50 4.92
C PHE A 45 -11.96 14.08 4.80
N ASN A 46 -11.27 13.89 5.93
CA ASN A 46 -9.85 13.59 6.05
C ASN A 46 -8.96 14.45 5.13
N THR A 47 -9.17 15.77 5.16
CA THR A 47 -8.51 16.74 4.27
C THR A 47 -8.03 17.96 5.03
N SER A 48 -7.24 18.83 4.39
CA SER A 48 -6.87 20.12 4.97
C SER A 48 -8.06 21.09 4.97
N ARG A 49 -7.98 22.18 5.74
CA ARG A 49 -9.07 23.16 5.81
C ARG A 49 -9.30 23.92 4.48
N VAL A 50 -8.32 23.91 3.57
CA VAL A 50 -8.34 24.68 2.31
C VAL A 50 -9.47 24.22 1.36
N PRO A 51 -9.56 22.95 0.93
CA PRO A 51 -10.63 22.49 0.04
C PRO A 51 -12.01 22.54 0.70
N VAL A 52 -12.10 22.39 2.03
CA VAL A 52 -13.36 22.57 2.77
C VAL A 52 -13.82 24.02 2.71
N ARG A 53 -12.92 24.98 2.93
CA ARG A 53 -13.22 26.41 2.83
C ARG A 53 -13.71 26.78 1.44
N GLN A 54 -13.03 26.31 0.40
CA GLN A 54 -13.44 26.53 -1.00
C GLN A 54 -14.84 25.96 -1.26
N ALA A 55 -15.12 24.74 -0.80
CA ALA A 55 -16.44 24.13 -0.95
C ALA A 55 -17.54 24.93 -0.22
N LEU A 56 -17.29 25.35 1.02
CA LEU A 56 -18.23 26.17 1.80
C LEU A 56 -18.47 27.54 1.15
N GLN A 57 -17.42 28.16 0.59
CA GLN A 57 -17.56 29.41 -0.13
C GLN A 57 -18.49 29.24 -1.35
N LEU A 58 -18.28 28.19 -2.15
CA LEU A 58 -19.14 27.90 -3.30
C LEU A 58 -20.59 27.59 -2.89
N LEU A 59 -20.79 26.84 -1.81
CA LEU A 59 -22.14 26.60 -1.26
C LEU A 59 -22.83 27.90 -0.83
N CYS A 60 -22.06 28.83 -0.26
CA CYS A 60 -22.55 30.14 0.16
C CYS A 60 -22.91 31.02 -1.04
N GLU A 61 -22.07 31.03 -2.09
CA GLU A 61 -22.36 31.73 -3.35
C GLU A 61 -23.62 31.17 -4.04
N LYS A 62 -23.85 29.86 -3.91
CA LYS A 62 -25.06 29.20 -4.39
C LYS A 62 -26.26 29.29 -3.44
N GLN A 63 -26.14 30.09 -2.38
CA GLN A 63 -27.20 30.38 -1.40
C GLN A 63 -27.75 29.15 -0.67
N LEU A 64 -27.01 28.03 -0.64
CA LEU A 64 -27.40 26.83 0.12
C LEU A 64 -27.07 26.96 1.61
N ILE A 65 -26.07 27.79 1.92
CA ILE A 65 -25.64 28.11 3.28
C ILE A 65 -25.40 29.61 3.41
N THR A 66 -25.48 30.15 4.62
CA THR A 66 -25.24 31.57 4.92
C THR A 66 -24.14 31.73 5.97
N ARG A 67 -23.35 32.81 5.91
CA ARG A 67 -22.33 33.06 6.94
C ARG A 67 -22.94 33.21 8.33
N PHE A 68 -22.28 32.65 9.33
CA PHE A 68 -22.71 32.65 10.73
C PHE A 68 -21.54 32.99 11.67
N GLU A 69 -21.71 34.04 12.48
CA GLU A 69 -20.76 34.49 13.52
C GLU A 69 -19.28 34.59 13.08
N GLY A 70 -19.03 34.93 11.81
CA GLY A 70 -17.70 35.17 11.26
C GLY A 70 -16.75 33.96 11.14
N ARG A 71 -17.11 32.80 11.71
CA ARG A 71 -16.24 31.59 11.76
C ARG A 71 -16.93 30.29 11.35
N GLY A 72 -18.13 30.37 10.78
CA GLY A 72 -18.87 29.22 10.28
C GLY A 72 -19.94 29.59 9.26
N TYR A 73 -20.66 28.57 8.82
CA TYR A 73 -21.82 28.71 7.94
C TYR A 73 -23.04 28.03 8.56
N LEU A 74 -24.22 28.47 8.17
CA LEU A 74 -25.50 27.94 8.58
C LEU A 74 -26.19 27.32 7.35
N VAL A 75 -26.68 26.09 7.44
CA VAL A 75 -27.53 25.52 6.39
C VAL A 75 -28.83 26.33 6.31
N ASN A 76 -29.00 27.10 5.24
CA ASN A 76 -30.11 28.04 5.09
C ASN A 76 -30.44 28.31 3.61
N PRO A 77 -30.90 27.28 2.86
CA PRO A 77 -31.18 27.43 1.43
C PRO A 77 -32.33 28.40 1.11
N ASN A 78 -33.19 28.69 2.08
CA ASN A 78 -34.36 29.58 1.92
C ASN A 78 -34.14 30.99 2.49
N GLN A 79 -32.94 31.28 3.02
CA GLN A 79 -32.59 32.57 3.64
C GLN A 79 -33.59 33.04 4.72
N GLN A 80 -34.14 32.10 5.48
CA GLN A 80 -35.08 32.40 6.55
C GLN A 80 -34.34 32.67 7.86
N GLN A 81 -35.03 33.30 8.81
CA GLN A 81 -34.52 33.46 10.16
C GLN A 81 -34.70 32.13 10.91
N ILE A 82 -33.62 31.34 10.98
CA ILE A 82 -33.60 30.00 11.57
C ILE A 82 -32.59 29.98 12.74
N PRO A 83 -32.93 29.41 13.91
CA PRO A 83 -31.99 29.32 15.02
C PRO A 83 -30.81 28.39 14.68
N PRO A 84 -29.58 28.70 15.15
CA PRO A 84 -28.41 27.87 14.90
C PRO A 84 -28.45 26.56 15.68
N LEU A 85 -28.37 25.45 14.96
CA LEU A 85 -28.26 24.08 15.47
C LEU A 85 -26.79 23.66 15.48
N ARG A 86 -26.20 23.65 16.67
CA ARG A 86 -24.82 23.17 16.88
C ARG A 86 -24.85 21.67 17.16
N VAL A 87 -24.63 20.88 16.11
CA VAL A 87 -24.54 19.41 16.19
C VAL A 87 -23.20 18.93 15.64
N SER A 88 -22.72 17.80 16.15
CA SER A 88 -21.54 17.14 15.56
C SER A 88 -21.94 16.50 14.24
N ILE A 89 -21.39 16.99 13.14
CA ILE A 89 -21.69 16.48 11.80
C ILE A 89 -21.05 15.09 11.67
N THR A 90 -21.86 14.10 11.32
CA THR A 90 -21.41 12.71 11.10
C THR A 90 -21.46 12.34 9.62
N ARG A 91 -20.91 11.16 9.28
CA ARG A 91 -20.91 10.67 7.88
C ARG A 91 -22.31 10.31 7.41
N GLU A 92 -23.13 9.78 8.31
CA GLU A 92 -24.53 9.41 8.03
C GLU A 92 -25.35 10.65 7.60
N MET A 93 -25.14 11.78 8.28
CA MET A 93 -25.78 13.06 7.96
C MET A 93 -25.40 13.61 6.57
N LEU A 94 -24.32 13.12 5.95
CA LEU A 94 -23.92 13.52 4.60
C LEU A 94 -24.55 12.65 3.50
N GLY A 95 -25.39 11.67 3.85
CA GLY A 95 -26.12 10.85 2.88
C GLY A 95 -25.22 9.98 2.00
N THR A 96 -24.01 9.68 2.46
CA THR A 96 -23.08 8.87 1.69
C THR A 96 -23.49 7.41 1.78
N ASP A 97 -24.18 6.91 0.75
CA ASP A 97 -24.12 5.50 0.41
C ASP A 97 -22.63 5.13 0.21
N GLN A 98 -22.16 4.29 1.12
CA GLN A 98 -20.94 3.49 1.10
C GLN A 98 -19.80 3.88 0.11
N HIS A 99 -18.73 4.44 0.70
CA HIS A 99 -17.30 4.16 0.42
C HIS A 99 -16.54 4.77 -0.76
N ARG A 100 -17.11 5.39 -1.81
CA ARG A 100 -16.32 5.50 -3.06
C ARG A 100 -15.46 6.75 -3.33
N LEU A 101 -15.64 7.89 -2.65
CA LEU A 101 -15.01 9.16 -3.10
C LEU A 101 -14.20 9.94 -2.05
N LEU A 102 -14.19 9.52 -0.79
CA LEU A 102 -13.53 10.28 0.29
C LEU A 102 -12.57 9.46 1.14
N ASP A 103 -12.44 8.16 0.85
CA ASP A 103 -11.54 7.32 1.62
C ASP A 103 -10.10 7.58 1.14
N THR A 104 -9.47 8.58 1.76
CA THR A 104 -8.08 8.94 1.51
C THR A 104 -7.17 7.72 1.64
N ARG A 105 -7.56 6.76 2.49
CA ARG A 105 -6.91 5.46 2.66
C ARG A 105 -6.93 4.61 1.38
N LEU A 106 -8.09 4.48 0.74
CA LEU A 106 -8.20 3.73 -0.52
C LEU A 106 -7.41 4.40 -1.65
N LEU A 107 -7.29 5.74 -1.61
CA LEU A 107 -6.51 6.47 -2.60
C LEU A 107 -5.00 6.36 -2.35
N SER A 108 -4.56 6.43 -1.10
CA SER A 108 -3.15 6.20 -0.76
C SER A 108 -2.73 4.76 -0.99
N GLU A 109 -3.61 3.78 -0.75
CA GLU A 109 -3.37 2.36 -1.09
C GLU A 109 -3.21 2.17 -2.60
N LYS A 110 -4.08 2.77 -3.43
CA LYS A 110 -3.92 2.72 -4.89
C LYS A 110 -2.63 3.37 -5.39
N ILE A 111 -2.27 4.52 -4.82
CA ILE A 111 -1.01 5.19 -5.15
C ILE A 111 0.18 4.35 -4.70
N TYR A 112 0.09 3.75 -3.51
CA TYR A 112 1.09 2.82 -3.00
C TYR A 112 1.30 1.68 -3.99
N ASP A 113 0.25 1.00 -4.45
CA ASP A 113 0.39 -0.13 -5.39
C ASP A 113 1.08 0.29 -6.70
N GLN A 114 0.71 1.46 -7.24
CA GLN A 114 1.29 1.99 -8.48
C GLN A 114 2.75 2.41 -8.32
N LEU A 115 3.07 3.11 -7.23
CA LEU A 115 4.44 3.50 -6.91
C LEU A 115 5.30 2.25 -6.64
N HIS A 116 4.78 1.30 -5.87
CA HIS A 116 5.45 0.05 -5.57
C HIS A 116 5.88 -0.66 -6.86
N MET A 117 4.93 -0.90 -7.76
CA MET A 117 5.20 -1.53 -9.06
C MET A 117 6.23 -0.76 -9.88
N THR A 118 6.09 0.56 -9.96
CA THR A 118 7.00 1.41 -10.75
C THR A 118 8.42 1.37 -10.20
N ILE A 119 8.56 1.51 -8.88
CA ILE A 119 9.84 1.54 -8.18
C ILE A 119 10.52 0.18 -8.30
N SER A 120 9.84 -0.91 -7.97
CA SER A 120 10.43 -2.26 -8.04
C SER A 120 10.93 -2.62 -9.44
N ASN A 121 10.33 -2.09 -10.51
CA ASN A 121 10.78 -2.30 -11.89
C ASN A 121 12.03 -1.50 -12.25
N ILE A 122 12.35 -0.42 -11.53
CA ILE A 122 13.44 0.49 -11.91
C ILE A 122 14.66 0.41 -10.99
N ILE A 123 14.49 0.02 -9.71
CA ILE A 123 15.57 0.01 -8.70
C ILE A 123 16.77 -0.86 -9.06
N LEU A 124 16.61 -1.83 -9.96
CA LEU A 124 17.72 -2.65 -10.45
C LEU A 124 18.65 -1.89 -11.42
N TYR A 125 18.15 -0.81 -12.05
CA TYR A 125 18.88 -0.02 -13.04
C TYR A 125 19.61 1.18 -12.45
N GLY A 126 19.37 1.50 -11.17
CA GLY A 126 20.04 2.64 -10.55
C GLY A 126 19.43 3.09 -9.24
N HIS A 127 19.94 4.22 -8.78
CA HIS A 127 19.46 4.92 -7.59
C HIS A 127 18.56 6.07 -8.03
N TYR A 128 17.41 6.25 -7.38
CA TYR A 128 16.42 7.24 -7.79
C TYR A 128 15.93 8.08 -6.62
N ARG A 129 15.79 9.38 -6.86
CA ARG A 129 15.08 10.32 -5.99
C ARG A 129 13.61 10.40 -6.39
N LEU A 130 12.72 10.40 -5.40
CA LEU A 130 11.28 10.57 -5.57
C LEU A 130 10.81 11.96 -5.12
N ASP A 131 10.16 12.71 -6.01
CA ASP A 131 9.62 14.04 -5.70
C ASP A 131 8.13 14.00 -5.33
N GLU A 132 7.80 14.32 -4.06
CA GLU A 132 6.42 14.36 -3.57
C GLU A 132 5.49 15.29 -4.37
N HIS A 133 6.01 16.40 -4.89
CA HIS A 133 5.25 17.37 -5.67
C HIS A 133 4.89 16.79 -7.02
N ILE A 134 5.86 16.24 -7.74
CA ILE A 134 5.63 15.66 -9.07
C ILE A 134 4.71 14.44 -8.97
N ILE A 135 4.86 13.61 -7.93
CA ILE A 135 3.93 12.49 -7.66
C ILE A 135 2.51 13.00 -7.43
N ALA A 136 2.34 14.06 -6.64
CA ALA A 136 1.02 14.62 -6.33
C ALA A 136 0.32 15.16 -7.58
N ASP A 137 1.06 15.87 -8.43
CA ASP A 137 0.55 16.39 -9.69
C ASP A 137 0.21 15.25 -10.67
N PHE A 138 1.09 14.25 -10.78
CA PHE A 138 0.92 13.11 -11.67
C PHE A 138 -0.34 12.29 -11.35
N PHE A 139 -0.59 12.02 -10.06
CA PHE A 139 -1.78 11.28 -9.62
C PHE A 139 -3.01 12.18 -9.38
N ASN A 140 -2.88 13.50 -9.55
CA ASN A 140 -3.91 14.50 -9.25
C ASN A 140 -4.48 14.36 -7.82
N VAL A 141 -3.59 14.31 -6.83
CA VAL A 141 -3.93 14.14 -5.41
C VAL A 141 -3.21 15.17 -4.52
N SER A 142 -3.61 15.28 -3.25
CA SER A 142 -2.87 16.13 -2.31
C SER A 142 -1.56 15.49 -1.86
N ARG A 143 -0.54 16.32 -1.60
CA ARG A 143 0.78 15.89 -1.07
C ARG A 143 0.69 15.04 0.20
N SER A 144 -0.35 15.23 1.01
CA SER A 144 -0.60 14.39 2.19
C SER A 144 -0.83 12.92 1.84
N VAL A 145 -1.58 12.63 0.77
CA VAL A 145 -1.89 11.26 0.32
C VAL A 145 -0.63 10.58 -0.21
N VAL A 146 0.15 11.34 -1.00
CA VAL A 146 1.46 10.90 -1.48
C VAL A 146 2.39 10.57 -0.33
N ARG A 147 2.48 11.47 0.67
CA ARG A 147 3.34 11.24 1.83
C ARG A 147 2.92 10.03 2.65
N GLU A 148 1.62 9.73 2.76
CA GLU A 148 1.14 8.50 3.38
C GLU A 148 1.57 7.27 2.57
N ALA A 149 1.42 7.29 1.25
CA ALA A 149 1.87 6.19 0.39
C ALA A 149 3.40 5.97 0.46
N LEU A 150 4.20 7.04 0.41
CA LEU A 150 5.66 6.96 0.52
C LEU A 150 6.10 6.47 1.91
N LYS A 151 5.44 6.90 2.99
CA LYS A 151 5.69 6.33 4.33
C LYS A 151 5.42 4.83 4.36
N SER A 152 4.34 4.36 3.74
CA SER A 152 4.07 2.92 3.65
C SER A 152 5.15 2.18 2.87
N LEU A 153 5.61 2.72 1.74
CA LEU A 153 6.72 2.14 0.97
C LEU A 153 8.02 2.08 1.78
N HIS A 154 8.27 3.11 2.60
CA HIS A 154 9.42 3.16 3.47
C HIS A 154 9.37 2.12 4.59
N ILE A 155 8.21 1.97 5.23
CA ILE A 155 7.98 0.92 6.24
C ILE A 155 8.17 -0.48 5.64
N GLN A 156 7.81 -0.66 4.36
CA GLN A 156 8.02 -1.90 3.62
C GLN A 156 9.46 -2.07 3.10
N GLY A 157 10.34 -1.10 3.36
CA GLY A 157 11.74 -1.13 2.95
C GLY A 157 12.01 -1.00 1.46
N LEU A 158 11.03 -0.60 0.65
CA LEU A 158 11.24 -0.38 -0.79
C LEU A 158 11.96 0.94 -1.06
N ILE A 159 11.74 1.94 -0.20
CA ILE A 159 12.38 3.25 -0.28
C ILE A 159 12.98 3.66 1.06
N GLU A 160 13.98 4.53 1.00
CA GLU A 160 14.64 5.12 2.16
C GLU A 160 14.28 6.60 2.28
N LYS A 161 14.39 7.12 3.51
CA LYS A 161 14.19 8.53 3.80
C LYS A 161 15.50 9.11 4.33
N GLU A 162 16.12 10.00 3.55
CA GLU A 162 17.29 10.73 4.03
C GLU A 162 16.91 11.68 5.17
N PRO A 163 17.80 11.89 6.16
CA PRO A 163 17.55 12.77 7.30
C PRO A 163 17.09 14.18 6.92
N TYR A 164 17.53 14.67 5.76
CA TYR A 164 17.28 16.04 5.26
C TYR A 164 16.23 16.12 4.15
N GLY A 165 15.45 15.06 3.92
CA GLY A 165 14.13 15.20 3.31
C GLY A 165 13.93 14.61 1.92
N GLU A 166 14.89 13.85 1.38
CA GLU A 166 14.69 13.15 0.10
C GLU A 166 14.14 11.74 0.32
N TRP A 167 13.35 11.25 -0.63
CA TRP A 167 12.93 9.86 -0.68
C TRP A 167 13.78 9.18 -1.74
N LEU A 168 14.42 8.07 -1.40
CA LEU A 168 15.37 7.39 -2.26
C LEU A 168 14.94 5.95 -2.52
N ALA A 169 15.18 5.44 -3.72
CA ALA A 169 14.93 4.05 -4.08
C ALA A 169 16.12 3.41 -4.77
N GLY A 170 16.36 2.13 -4.47
CA GLY A 170 17.48 1.39 -5.03
C GLY A 170 18.85 1.94 -4.57
N PRO A 171 19.94 1.61 -5.27
CA PRO A 171 19.99 0.55 -6.26
C PRO A 171 19.85 -0.81 -5.56
N LEU A 172 19.14 -1.75 -6.19
CA LEU A 172 19.17 -3.14 -5.76
C LEU A 172 20.47 -3.76 -6.27
N THR A 173 21.44 -3.93 -5.37
CA THR A 173 22.75 -4.51 -5.70
C THR A 173 22.83 -5.95 -5.22
N ALA A 174 23.76 -6.74 -5.78
CA ALA A 174 24.04 -8.08 -5.27
C ALA A 174 24.45 -8.06 -3.79
N LYS A 175 25.15 -6.99 -3.34
CA LYS A 175 25.52 -6.80 -1.95
C LYS A 175 24.27 -6.61 -1.07
N SER A 176 23.37 -5.68 -1.40
CA SER A 176 22.17 -5.43 -0.60
C SER A 176 21.21 -6.62 -0.60
N VAL A 177 21.11 -7.36 -1.71
CA VAL A 177 20.41 -8.64 -1.74
C VAL A 177 21.04 -9.62 -0.75
N ASN A 178 22.36 -9.82 -0.77
CA ASN A 178 23.01 -10.74 0.14
C ASN A 178 22.80 -10.37 1.62
N GLU A 179 22.95 -9.10 1.98
CA GLU A 179 22.73 -8.60 3.34
C GLU A 179 21.29 -8.85 3.81
N ASN A 180 20.30 -8.60 2.93
CA ASN A 180 18.89 -8.88 3.22
C ASN A 180 18.62 -10.37 3.44
N TYR A 181 19.18 -11.24 2.60
CA TYR A 181 19.00 -12.69 2.75
C TYR A 181 19.72 -13.25 3.99
N GLU A 182 20.87 -12.69 4.39
CA GLU A 182 21.56 -13.05 5.63
C GLU A 182 20.67 -12.74 6.84
N ILE A 183 20.10 -11.54 6.91
CA ILE A 183 19.14 -11.15 7.96
C ILE A 183 17.96 -12.13 7.99
N ARG A 184 17.36 -12.42 6.84
CA ARG A 184 16.23 -13.35 6.73
C ARG A 184 16.59 -14.75 7.22
N SER A 185 17.75 -15.27 6.82
CA SER A 185 18.20 -16.62 7.20
C SER A 185 18.37 -16.79 8.71
N VAL A 186 18.72 -15.71 9.43
CA VAL A 186 18.84 -15.71 10.89
C VAL A 186 17.49 -15.50 11.57
N LEU A 187 16.68 -14.57 11.06
CA LEU A 187 15.48 -14.10 11.76
C LEU A 187 14.23 -14.93 11.48
N GLU A 188 14.01 -15.36 10.23
CA GLU A 188 12.77 -16.06 9.85
C GLU A 188 12.64 -17.45 10.51
N PRO A 189 13.68 -18.30 10.59
CA PRO A 189 13.58 -19.56 11.32
C PRO A 189 13.23 -19.35 12.80
N VAL A 190 13.80 -18.32 13.45
CA VAL A 190 13.46 -17.97 14.84
C VAL A 190 12.01 -17.48 14.95
N ALA A 191 11.53 -16.71 13.96
CA ALA A 191 10.17 -16.23 13.87
C ALA A 191 9.16 -17.38 13.77
N LEU A 192 9.40 -18.30 12.83
CA LEU A 192 8.58 -19.49 12.62
C LEU A 192 8.45 -20.30 13.91
N LYS A 193 9.57 -20.61 14.58
CA LYS A 193 9.56 -21.38 15.84
C LYS A 193 8.70 -20.73 16.93
N LYS A 194 8.66 -19.40 16.99
CA LYS A 194 7.91 -18.66 18.00
C LYS A 194 6.44 -18.49 17.66
N ASN A 195 6.11 -18.36 16.38
CA ASN A 195 4.74 -18.07 15.94
C ASN A 195 3.90 -19.32 15.68
N ILE A 196 4.52 -20.46 15.42
CA ILE A 196 3.79 -21.68 15.05
C ILE A 196 2.72 -22.07 16.08
N VAL A 197 2.97 -21.84 17.38
CA VAL A 197 2.02 -22.14 18.46
C VAL A 197 0.75 -21.29 18.43
N LYS A 198 0.74 -20.18 17.67
CA LYS A 198 -0.41 -19.28 17.51
C LYS A 198 -1.26 -19.63 16.29
N LEU A 199 -0.73 -20.44 15.37
CA LEU A 199 -1.40 -20.80 14.14
C LEU A 199 -2.28 -22.02 14.35
N SER A 200 -3.51 -21.94 13.87
CA SER A 200 -4.42 -23.07 13.84
C SER A 200 -4.05 -24.04 12.73
N VAL A 201 -4.43 -25.31 12.91
CA VAL A 201 -4.30 -26.34 11.86
C VAL A 201 -5.06 -25.93 10.59
N ALA A 202 -6.19 -25.23 10.73
CA ALA A 202 -6.98 -24.74 9.60
C ALA A 202 -6.20 -23.71 8.76
N GLU A 203 -5.55 -22.73 9.40
CA GLU A 203 -4.72 -21.73 8.72
C GLU A 203 -3.54 -22.40 7.99
N LEU A 204 -2.83 -23.33 8.64
CA LEU A 204 -1.73 -24.07 8.01
C LEU A 204 -2.22 -24.90 6.81
N THR A 205 -3.39 -25.53 6.93
CA THR A 205 -4.00 -26.31 5.85
C THR A 205 -4.35 -25.42 4.66
N GLU A 206 -4.91 -24.23 4.91
CA GLU A 206 -5.24 -23.27 3.85
C GLU A 206 -3.99 -22.80 3.10
N MET A 207 -2.92 -22.44 3.83
CA MET A 207 -1.63 -22.05 3.24
C MET A 207 -1.02 -23.17 2.40
N SER A 208 -0.98 -24.40 2.93
CA SER A 208 -0.46 -25.57 2.21
C SER A 208 -1.29 -25.92 0.97
N SER A 209 -2.61 -25.73 1.02
CA SER A 209 -3.49 -25.99 -0.11
C SER A 209 -3.17 -25.13 -1.33
N ARG A 210 -2.73 -23.87 -1.13
CA ARG A 210 -2.33 -22.97 -2.22
C ARG A 210 -1.08 -23.49 -2.94
N ILE A 211 -0.10 -24.01 -2.20
CA ILE A 211 1.09 -24.64 -2.77
C ILE A 211 0.68 -25.87 -3.59
N THR A 212 -0.18 -26.71 -3.02
CA THR A 212 -0.65 -27.95 -3.66
C THR A 212 -1.42 -27.65 -4.94
N GLN A 213 -2.30 -26.64 -4.92
CA GLN A 213 -3.06 -26.18 -6.07
C GLN A 213 -2.14 -25.81 -7.23
N VAL A 214 -1.07 -25.06 -6.95
CA VAL A 214 -0.11 -24.66 -7.97
C VAL A 214 0.66 -25.86 -8.53
N GLN A 215 1.11 -26.78 -7.66
CA GLN A 215 1.84 -27.97 -8.10
C GLN A 215 1.00 -28.89 -9.00
N HIS A 216 -0.31 -29.01 -8.76
CA HIS A 216 -1.22 -29.85 -9.56
C HIS A 216 -1.74 -29.16 -10.82
N HIS A 217 -1.78 -27.84 -10.84
CA HIS A 217 -2.30 -27.04 -11.96
C HIS A 217 -1.29 -25.97 -12.38
N PRO A 218 -0.10 -26.35 -12.89
CA PRO A 218 0.94 -25.39 -13.27
C PRO A 218 0.47 -24.40 -14.34
N ASP A 219 -0.48 -24.80 -15.19
CA ASP A 219 -1.07 -23.92 -16.22
C ASP A 219 -1.92 -22.77 -15.64
N GLN A 220 -2.30 -22.85 -14.36
CA GLN A 220 -3.11 -21.84 -13.67
C GLN A 220 -2.28 -20.90 -12.79
N ILE A 221 -0.94 -20.98 -12.87
CA ILE A 221 -0.04 -20.09 -12.14
C ILE A 221 -0.31 -18.64 -12.54
N ASN A 222 -0.60 -17.82 -11.53
CA ASN A 222 -0.60 -16.38 -11.68
C ASN A 222 0.22 -15.73 -10.57
N PHE A 223 0.68 -14.52 -10.85
CA PHE A 223 1.55 -13.74 -9.97
C PHE A 223 0.95 -13.48 -8.59
N GLN A 224 -0.37 -13.29 -8.49
CA GLN A 224 -1.05 -13.02 -7.22
C GLN A 224 -1.03 -14.24 -6.30
N LEU A 225 -1.21 -15.44 -6.86
CA LEU A 225 -1.17 -16.68 -6.10
C LEU A 225 0.25 -16.95 -5.57
N ILE A 226 1.28 -16.74 -6.39
CA ILE A 226 2.69 -16.86 -5.96
C ILE A 226 3.02 -15.85 -4.86
N GLN A 227 2.61 -14.59 -5.02
CA GLN A 227 2.75 -13.58 -3.97
C GLN A 227 2.07 -14.00 -2.66
N GLN A 228 0.88 -14.58 -2.73
CA GLN A 228 0.17 -15.03 -1.54
C GLN A 228 0.90 -16.17 -0.84
N ILE A 229 1.42 -17.17 -1.58
CA ILE A 229 2.21 -18.28 -1.02
C ILE A 229 3.46 -17.78 -0.29
N GLU A 230 4.15 -16.79 -0.86
CA GLU A 230 5.34 -16.20 -0.26
C GLU A 230 5.01 -15.34 0.96
N LYS A 231 3.91 -14.60 0.90
CA LYS A 231 3.37 -13.85 2.04
C LYS A 231 3.00 -14.78 3.19
N ASP A 232 2.34 -15.91 2.90
CA ASP A 232 1.93 -16.88 3.91
C ASP A 232 3.14 -17.36 4.73
N LEU A 233 4.22 -17.76 4.06
CA LEU A 233 5.42 -18.25 4.75
C LEU A 233 6.23 -17.12 5.40
N HIS A 234 6.61 -16.09 4.65
CA HIS A 234 7.60 -15.11 5.10
C HIS A 234 6.98 -13.99 5.92
N GLN A 235 5.77 -13.54 5.62
CA GLN A 235 5.15 -12.42 6.32
C GLN A 235 4.15 -12.84 7.38
N THR A 236 3.39 -13.92 7.16
CA THR A 236 2.37 -14.40 8.12
C THR A 236 3.00 -15.30 9.17
N ILE A 237 3.63 -16.41 8.78
CA ILE A 237 4.26 -17.35 9.73
C ILE A 237 5.47 -16.68 10.39
N CYS A 238 6.31 -15.98 9.63
CA CYS A 238 7.54 -15.37 10.16
C CYS A 238 7.34 -13.93 10.71
N ASN A 239 6.12 -13.56 11.12
CA ASN A 239 5.84 -12.23 11.69
C ASN A 239 6.40 -12.05 13.12
N VAL A 240 7.61 -11.52 13.25
CA VAL A 240 8.21 -11.26 14.57
C VAL A 240 7.65 -10.02 15.27
N SER A 241 6.95 -9.12 14.57
CA SER A 241 6.43 -7.87 15.14
C SER A 241 5.45 -8.09 16.29
N THR A 242 4.86 -9.29 16.37
CA THR A 242 3.94 -9.66 17.45
C THR A 242 4.62 -9.87 18.81
N PHE A 243 5.95 -9.98 18.85
CA PHE A 243 6.71 -10.17 20.10
C PHE A 243 8.05 -9.41 20.15
N ASN A 244 8.55 -8.89 19.04
CA ASN A 244 9.68 -7.96 18.99
C ASN A 244 9.55 -7.02 17.80
N GLU A 245 8.98 -5.83 18.06
CA GLU A 245 8.76 -4.79 17.05
C GLU A 245 10.05 -4.37 16.32
N LYS A 246 11.17 -4.27 17.05
CA LYS A 246 12.46 -3.87 16.46
C LYS A 246 12.98 -4.91 15.47
N MET A 247 12.91 -6.19 15.82
CA MET A 247 13.23 -7.28 14.88
C MET A 247 12.25 -7.28 13.71
N GLY A 248 10.98 -6.94 13.96
CA GLY A 248 9.93 -6.86 12.96
C GLY A 248 10.25 -5.87 11.86
N ASN A 249 10.63 -4.66 12.25
CA ASN A 249 11.01 -3.61 11.31
C ASN A 249 12.24 -4.04 10.49
N ILE A 250 13.27 -4.63 11.13
CA ILE A 250 14.45 -5.13 10.40
C ILE A 250 14.06 -6.21 9.39
N LEU A 251 13.21 -7.17 9.80
CA LEU A 251 12.82 -8.29 8.95
C LEU A 251 11.93 -7.86 7.78
N ILE A 252 10.96 -6.96 8.01
CA ILE A 252 10.09 -6.42 6.95
C ILE A 252 10.93 -5.75 5.86
N HIS A 253 11.92 -4.94 6.23
CA HIS A 253 12.82 -4.32 5.28
C HIS A 253 13.62 -5.35 4.48
N ALA A 254 14.15 -6.39 5.14
CA ALA A 254 14.90 -7.45 4.46
C ALA A 254 14.02 -8.28 3.49
N GLN A 255 12.73 -8.45 3.82
CA GLN A 255 11.76 -9.18 3.00
C GLN A 255 11.31 -8.45 1.74
N SER A 256 11.57 -7.14 1.62
CA SER A 256 11.35 -6.39 0.36
C SER A 256 12.03 -7.04 -0.86
N SER A 257 13.15 -7.72 -0.63
CA SER A 257 13.90 -8.49 -1.64
C SER A 257 13.11 -9.63 -2.30
N ILE A 258 12.09 -10.18 -1.62
CA ILE A 258 11.21 -11.23 -2.15
C ILE A 258 10.43 -10.70 -3.34
N LEU A 259 9.71 -9.59 -3.13
CA LEU A 259 8.82 -9.04 -4.14
C LEU A 259 9.60 -8.54 -5.36
N ILE A 260 10.81 -8.02 -5.15
CA ILE A 260 11.69 -7.66 -6.25
C ILE A 260 12.08 -8.92 -7.04
N SER A 261 12.47 -10.00 -6.38
CA SER A 261 12.79 -11.27 -7.05
C SER A 261 11.61 -11.80 -7.88
N GLN A 262 10.37 -11.68 -7.39
CA GLN A 262 9.18 -12.10 -8.11
C GLN A 262 8.87 -11.23 -9.35
N LEU A 263 9.03 -9.91 -9.25
CA LEU A 263 8.87 -9.01 -10.38
C LEU A 263 9.93 -9.24 -11.46
N LEU A 264 11.16 -9.56 -11.04
CA LEU A 264 12.22 -9.96 -11.94
C LEU A 264 11.85 -11.26 -12.69
N HIS A 265 11.40 -12.29 -11.99
CA HIS A 265 10.89 -13.53 -12.59
C HIS A 265 9.80 -13.29 -13.64
N GLN A 266 8.85 -12.40 -13.34
CA GLN A 266 7.79 -12.03 -14.26
C GLN A 266 8.32 -11.34 -15.52
N ALA A 267 9.28 -10.42 -15.38
CA ALA A 267 9.82 -9.66 -16.51
C ALA A 267 10.65 -10.52 -17.48
N ILE A 268 11.25 -11.63 -17.03
CA ILE A 268 11.97 -12.59 -17.89
C ILE A 268 11.10 -13.74 -18.40
N HIS A 269 9.80 -13.74 -18.09
CA HIS A 269 8.85 -14.82 -18.44
C HIS A 269 9.30 -16.22 -17.99
N VAL A 270 10.11 -16.31 -16.93
CA VAL A 270 10.50 -17.58 -16.31
C VAL A 270 9.45 -17.93 -15.26
N ASN A 271 8.44 -18.68 -15.70
CA ASN A 271 7.36 -19.18 -14.83
C ASN A 271 7.71 -20.50 -14.11
N ASP A 272 8.99 -20.85 -14.02
CA ASP A 272 9.41 -22.04 -13.28
C ASP A 272 9.55 -21.73 -11.78
N TYR A 273 8.45 -21.96 -11.06
CA TYR A 273 8.39 -21.87 -9.60
C TYR A 273 8.53 -23.23 -8.91
N HIS A 274 8.73 -24.33 -9.66
CA HIS A 274 8.65 -25.69 -9.11
C HIS A 274 9.64 -25.90 -7.97
N LEU A 275 10.87 -25.43 -8.12
CA LEU A 275 11.90 -25.59 -7.09
C LEU A 275 11.51 -24.85 -5.80
N MET A 276 11.09 -23.58 -5.91
CA MET A 276 10.65 -22.79 -4.75
C MET A 276 9.43 -23.42 -4.07
N LEU A 277 8.43 -23.86 -4.85
CA LEU A 277 7.22 -24.46 -4.30
C LEU A 277 7.50 -25.78 -3.58
N ASN A 278 8.43 -26.59 -4.09
CA ASN A 278 8.87 -27.81 -3.41
C ASN A 278 9.59 -27.50 -2.10
N GLU A 279 10.45 -26.47 -2.08
CA GLU A 279 11.09 -26.00 -0.85
C GLU A 279 10.05 -25.51 0.18
N HIS A 280 9.02 -24.76 -0.25
CA HIS A 280 7.91 -24.36 0.63
C HIS A 280 7.14 -25.57 1.16
N ALA A 281 6.79 -26.52 0.29
CA ALA A 281 6.08 -27.74 0.67
C ALA A 281 6.81 -28.52 1.77
N GLN A 282 8.15 -28.62 1.69
CA GLN A 282 8.96 -29.26 2.74
C GLN A 282 8.86 -28.56 4.11
N VAL A 283 8.78 -27.23 4.13
CA VAL A 283 8.56 -26.48 5.38
C VAL A 283 7.21 -26.84 5.98
N PHE A 284 6.13 -26.78 5.18
CA PHE A 284 4.78 -27.08 5.65
C PHE A 284 4.63 -28.54 6.08
N GLU A 285 5.21 -29.49 5.35
CA GLU A 285 5.23 -30.90 5.71
C GLU A 285 5.84 -31.11 7.11
N ALA A 286 7.01 -30.53 7.37
CA ALA A 286 7.64 -30.59 8.69
C ALA A 286 6.78 -29.95 9.80
N LEU A 287 6.06 -28.85 9.49
CA LEU A 287 5.11 -28.23 10.42
C LEU A 287 3.94 -29.17 10.74
N PHE A 288 3.37 -29.88 9.76
CA PHE A 288 2.28 -30.84 9.99
C PHE A 288 2.72 -32.05 10.82
N TYR A 289 3.96 -32.50 10.68
CA TYR A 289 4.52 -33.55 11.53
C TYR A 289 4.93 -33.06 12.93
N GLY A 290 4.68 -31.80 13.27
CA GLY A 290 5.05 -31.21 14.56
C GLY A 290 6.58 -31.03 14.74
N SER A 291 7.35 -31.19 13.67
CA SER A 291 8.81 -31.13 13.67
C SER A 291 9.29 -29.69 13.43
N VAL A 292 9.04 -28.83 14.41
CA VAL A 292 9.30 -27.37 14.32
C VAL A 292 10.77 -27.03 14.03
N ASN A 293 11.71 -27.82 14.54
CA ASN A 293 13.13 -27.62 14.25
C ASN A 293 13.47 -27.96 12.79
N ASP A 294 12.88 -29.01 12.25
CA ASP A 294 13.10 -29.43 10.86
C ASP A 294 12.48 -28.43 9.90
N ALA A 295 11.29 -27.90 10.22
CA ALA A 295 10.66 -26.82 9.47
C ALA A 295 11.54 -25.56 9.42
N ALA A 296 12.14 -25.18 10.55
CA ALA A 296 13.03 -24.04 10.62
C ALA A 296 14.32 -24.26 9.80
N GLN A 297 14.87 -25.48 9.81
CA GLN A 297 16.04 -25.81 9.00
C GLN A 297 15.70 -25.85 7.49
N ALA A 298 14.52 -26.37 7.13
CA ALA A 298 14.02 -26.33 5.76
C ALA A 298 13.84 -24.89 5.28
N LEU A 299 13.30 -24.01 6.12
CA LEU A 299 13.14 -22.59 5.82
C LEU A 299 14.50 -21.90 5.62
N GLU A 300 15.48 -22.15 6.48
CA GLU A 300 16.83 -21.61 6.33
C GLU A 300 17.46 -22.03 4.98
N LYS A 301 17.37 -23.32 4.63
CA LYS A 301 17.86 -23.85 3.34
C LYS A 301 17.15 -23.23 2.14
N HIS A 302 15.84 -23.05 2.25
CA HIS A 302 15.04 -22.36 1.24
C HIS A 302 15.55 -20.92 1.03
N ILE A 303 15.74 -20.15 2.11
CA ILE A 303 16.24 -18.77 2.04
C ILE A 303 17.62 -18.71 1.39
N GLN A 304 18.54 -19.60 1.76
CA GLN A 304 19.88 -19.69 1.14
C GLN A 304 19.82 -20.03 -0.35
N SER A 305 18.91 -20.94 -0.74
CA SER A 305 18.71 -21.31 -2.14
C SER A 305 18.11 -20.16 -2.94
N ALA A 306 17.15 -19.44 -2.36
CA ALA A 306 16.54 -18.25 -2.94
C ALA A 306 17.55 -17.11 -3.09
N GLN A 307 18.45 -16.90 -2.13
CA GLN A 307 19.54 -15.92 -2.23
C GLN A 307 20.38 -16.15 -3.49
N LYS A 308 20.83 -17.39 -3.70
CA LYS A 308 21.65 -17.76 -4.87
C LYS A 308 20.91 -17.45 -6.16
N ARG A 309 19.65 -17.85 -6.26
CA ARG A 309 18.80 -17.58 -7.44
C ARG A 309 18.66 -16.08 -7.67
N SER A 310 18.33 -15.29 -6.66
CA SER A 310 18.16 -13.83 -6.79
C SER A 310 19.44 -13.13 -7.25
N VAL A 311 20.61 -13.54 -6.74
CA VAL A 311 21.90 -13.00 -7.20
C VAL A 311 22.20 -13.40 -8.65
N ASP A 312 21.91 -14.63 -9.04
CA ASP A 312 22.09 -15.09 -10.43
C ASP A 312 21.15 -14.34 -11.39
N TYR A 313 19.92 -14.03 -10.97
CA TYR A 313 19.00 -13.20 -11.76
C TYR A 313 19.51 -11.79 -11.99
N LEU A 314 20.10 -11.15 -10.96
CA LEU A 314 20.70 -9.82 -11.15
C LEU A 314 21.76 -9.80 -12.27
N LYS A 315 22.49 -10.89 -12.47
CA LYS A 315 23.47 -11.01 -13.58
C LYS A 315 22.77 -11.03 -14.93
N VAL A 316 21.68 -11.79 -15.06
CA VAL A 316 20.89 -11.87 -16.32
C VAL A 316 20.26 -10.52 -16.66
N PHE A 317 19.76 -9.81 -15.65
CA PHE A 317 19.10 -8.51 -15.82
C PHE A 317 20.02 -7.40 -16.34
N SER A 318 21.34 -7.50 -16.12
CA SER A 318 22.31 -6.53 -16.68
C SER A 318 22.26 -6.40 -18.21
N ILE A 319 21.57 -7.32 -18.90
CA ILE A 319 21.45 -7.41 -20.35
C ILE A 319 20.08 -6.89 -20.84
N ILE A 320 19.10 -6.69 -19.94
CA ILE A 320 17.75 -6.25 -20.29
C ILE A 320 17.73 -4.72 -20.42
N PRO A 321 17.11 -4.16 -21.47
CA PRO A 321 17.03 -2.72 -21.64
C PRO A 321 16.21 -2.06 -20.53
N GLU A 322 16.66 -0.89 -20.13
CA GLU A 322 16.02 -0.08 -19.11
C GLU A 322 14.58 0.31 -19.51
N PRO A 323 13.59 0.15 -18.62
CA PRO A 323 12.22 0.57 -18.89
C PRO A 323 12.07 2.09 -18.78
N HIS A 324 10.92 2.60 -19.23
CA HIS A 324 10.60 4.02 -19.13
C HIS A 324 10.56 4.49 -17.67
N ILE A 325 11.41 5.45 -17.32
CA ILE A 325 11.42 6.09 -15.99
C ILE A 325 10.22 7.03 -15.86
N ALA A 326 9.42 6.87 -14.80
CA ALA A 326 8.30 7.77 -14.53
C ALA A 326 8.81 9.21 -14.24
N PRO A 327 8.05 10.26 -14.60
CA PRO A 327 8.53 11.64 -14.52
C PRO A 327 8.84 12.14 -13.10
N TYR A 328 8.32 11.45 -12.08
CA TYR A 328 8.57 11.73 -10.67
C TYR A 328 9.78 10.98 -10.08
N LEU A 329 10.52 10.25 -10.91
CA LEU A 329 11.74 9.54 -10.56
C LEU A 329 12.92 10.21 -11.25
N GLU A 330 13.86 10.71 -10.45
CA GLU A 330 15.10 11.31 -10.93
C GLU A 330 16.26 10.38 -10.64
N ARG A 331 16.98 9.95 -11.69
CA ARG A 331 18.16 9.12 -11.52
C ARG A 331 19.28 9.92 -10.87
N LEU A 332 19.83 9.39 -9.79
CA LEU A 332 21.02 9.90 -9.15
C LEU A 332 22.24 9.28 -9.85
N THR A 333 23.16 10.14 -10.29
CA THR A 333 24.38 9.77 -11.03
C THR A 333 25.50 9.32 -10.12
#